data_AF-A0A6B2G4I4-F1
#
_entry.id   AF-A0A6B2G4I4-F1
#
_cell.length_a   1.000
_cell.length_b   1.000
_cell.length_c   1.000
_cell.angle_alpha   90.00
_cell.angle_beta   90.00
_cell.angle_gamma   90.00
#
_symmetry.space_group_name_H-M   'P 1'
#
loop_
_entity.id
_entity.type
_entity.pdbx_description
1 polymer ?
#
loop_
_entity_poly.entity_id
_entity_poly.type
_entity_poly.pdbx_seq_one_letter_code
_entity_poly.pdbx_strand_id
1 'polypeptide(L)'
;RKNVGSDDLRARDLFYALWIPDLFMKRVEEDLDWCLMCPHACPGLSDAVGEDFEKLYVKYESENKFVIKVRAQKLWFAIIEAQIETGQPFMLYKDACNLKSNQKNLGTIKSSNLCCEIIEYSDKNESAVCNLCSISLPKFVEYGPGNFPFF
;
A
#
# COMPACT_ATOMS: atom_id res chain seq x y z
N ARG A 1 -4.91 5.82 14.32
CA ARG A 1 -5.37 7.22 14.48
C ARG A 1 -6.73 7.37 15.20
N LYS A 2 -7.33 6.30 15.73
CA LYS A 2 -8.62 6.39 16.45
C LYS A 2 -8.54 7.41 17.59
N ASN A 3 -9.57 8.24 17.73
CA ASN A 3 -9.60 9.28 18.77
C ASN A 3 -9.70 8.67 20.17
N VAL A 4 -10.49 7.60 20.30
CA VAL A 4 -10.73 6.88 21.56
C VAL A 4 -9.60 5.89 21.87
N GLY A 5 -9.33 5.68 23.16
CA GLY A 5 -8.37 4.72 23.72
C GLY A 5 -7.17 5.39 24.37
N SER A 6 -6.35 4.58 25.06
CA SER A 6 -5.22 5.07 25.86
C SER A 6 -4.14 5.75 25.02
N ASP A 7 -3.60 6.87 25.50
CA ASP A 7 -2.70 7.74 24.74
C ASP A 7 -1.34 7.11 24.43
N ASP A 8 -0.85 6.22 25.29
CA ASP A 8 0.36 5.41 25.07
C ASP A 8 0.25 4.47 23.85
N LEU A 9 -0.96 4.17 23.41
CA LEU A 9 -1.25 3.35 22.23
C LEU A 9 -1.61 4.20 21.00
N ARG A 10 -1.33 5.51 20.98
CA ARG A 10 -1.79 6.42 19.93
C ARG A 10 -0.67 7.33 19.41
N ALA A 11 -0.66 7.52 18.09
CA ALA A 11 0.19 8.50 17.42
C ALA A 11 -0.66 9.30 16.41
N ARG A 12 -1.47 10.23 16.90
CA ARG A 12 -2.55 10.88 16.12
C ARG A 12 -2.04 11.88 15.07
N ASP A 13 -0.83 12.38 15.26
CA ASP A 13 -0.18 13.33 14.36
C ASP A 13 0.44 12.66 13.12
N LEU A 14 0.53 11.32 13.12
CA LEU A 14 1.02 10.55 11.98
C LEU A 14 -0.12 10.19 11.00
N PHE A 15 0.27 10.01 9.75
CA PHE A 15 -0.58 9.47 8.69
C PHE A 15 -0.22 8.00 8.48
N TYR A 16 -1.24 7.17 8.23
CA TYR A 16 -1.07 5.73 8.10
C TYR A 16 -1.45 5.28 6.68
N ALA A 17 -0.66 4.38 6.13
CA ALA A 17 -0.89 3.77 4.82
C ALA A 17 -0.61 2.26 4.89
N LEU A 18 -1.28 1.50 4.02
CA LEU A 18 -1.03 0.09 3.82
C LEU A 18 -0.38 -0.13 2.44
N TRP A 19 0.69 -0.93 2.44
CA TRP A 19 1.38 -1.41 1.25
C TRP A 19 0.97 -2.87 1.01
N ILE A 20 -0.10 -3.05 0.24
CA ILE A 20 -0.90 -4.27 0.21
C ILE A 20 -0.43 -5.19 -0.93
N PRO A 21 0.02 -6.42 -0.65
CA PRO A 21 0.28 -7.41 -1.68
C PRO A 21 -1.04 -7.97 -2.24
N ASP A 22 -1.06 -8.34 -3.51
CA ASP A 22 -2.24 -8.91 -4.19
C ASP A 22 -2.71 -10.18 -3.48
N LEU A 23 -1.78 -10.98 -2.94
CA LEU A 23 -2.09 -12.18 -2.16
C LEU A 23 -3.04 -11.91 -0.99
N PHE A 24 -2.89 -10.77 -0.32
CA PHE A 24 -3.79 -10.43 0.78
C PHE A 24 -5.22 -10.25 0.27
N MET A 25 -5.39 -9.53 -0.85
CA MET A 25 -6.70 -9.29 -1.45
C MET A 25 -7.35 -10.60 -1.95
N LYS A 26 -6.57 -11.48 -2.61
CA LYS A 26 -7.03 -12.81 -3.01
C LYS A 26 -7.56 -13.61 -1.81
N ARG A 27 -6.84 -13.60 -0.69
CA ARG A 27 -7.27 -14.32 0.53
C ARG A 27 -8.48 -13.71 1.23
N VAL A 28 -8.67 -12.39 1.13
CA VAL A 28 -9.89 -11.73 1.63
C VAL A 28 -11.10 -12.18 0.80
N GLU A 29 -10.97 -12.19 -0.53
CA GLU A 29 -12.02 -12.61 -1.47
C GLU A 29 -12.42 -14.07 -1.26
N GLU A 30 -11.44 -14.96 -1.09
CA GLU A 30 -11.65 -16.41 -0.93
C GLU A 30 -11.96 -16.85 0.53
N ASP A 31 -12.08 -15.92 1.47
CA ASP A 31 -12.22 -16.19 2.92
C ASP A 31 -11.18 -17.20 3.46
N LEU A 32 -9.91 -16.94 3.14
CA LEU A 32 -8.78 -17.74 3.59
C LEU A 32 -8.09 -17.14 4.82
N ASP A 33 -7.18 -17.91 5.39
CA ASP A 33 -6.36 -17.47 6.53
C ASP A 33 -5.23 -16.54 6.07
N TRP A 34 -4.83 -15.63 6.95
CA TRP A 34 -3.70 -14.73 6.82
C TRP A 34 -2.76 -14.89 8.03
N CYS A 35 -1.47 -15.00 7.77
CA CYS A 35 -0.42 -15.22 8.74
C CYS A 35 0.36 -13.91 9.01
N LEU A 36 0.28 -13.44 10.25
CA LEU A 36 1.07 -12.30 10.72
C LEU A 36 2.46 -12.79 11.08
N MET A 37 3.48 -12.20 10.45
CA MET A 37 4.87 -12.64 10.53
C MET A 37 5.77 -11.57 11.14
N CYS A 38 6.81 -12.01 11.85
CA CYS A 38 7.88 -11.12 12.31
C CYS A 38 8.92 -10.96 11.18
N PRO A 39 9.30 -9.74 10.76
CA PRO A 39 10.26 -9.53 9.68
C PRO A 39 11.67 -10.06 10.01
N HIS A 40 12.01 -10.20 11.29
CA HIS A 40 13.27 -10.84 11.70
C HIS A 40 13.24 -12.36 11.47
N ALA A 41 12.11 -13.03 11.73
CA ALA A 41 11.94 -14.46 11.51
C ALA A 41 11.66 -14.82 10.04
N CYS A 42 11.03 -13.89 9.30
CA CYS A 42 10.63 -14.01 7.91
C CYS A 42 11.23 -12.88 7.05
N PRO A 43 12.57 -12.82 6.90
CA PRO A 43 13.23 -11.75 6.17
C PRO A 43 12.90 -11.78 4.67
N GLY A 44 13.01 -10.63 4.01
CA GLY A 44 12.88 -10.49 2.56
C GLY A 44 11.45 -10.30 2.01
N LEU A 45 10.41 -10.41 2.84
CA LEU A 45 9.02 -10.15 2.40
C LEU A 45 8.81 -8.72 1.88
N SER A 46 9.53 -7.74 2.42
CA SER A 46 9.55 -6.35 1.95
C SER A 46 10.23 -6.18 0.60
N ASP A 47 11.12 -7.11 0.22
CA ASP A 47 12.00 -7.04 -0.95
C ASP A 47 11.55 -7.98 -2.08
N ALA A 48 10.43 -8.67 -1.90
CA ALA A 48 9.80 -9.55 -2.89
C ALA A 48 8.46 -8.95 -3.35
N VAL A 49 8.06 -9.18 -4.60
CA VAL A 49 6.84 -8.63 -5.22
C VAL A 49 6.13 -9.73 -6.01
N GLY A 50 4.80 -9.66 -6.12
CA GLY A 50 4.02 -10.56 -6.97
C GLY A 50 4.29 -12.02 -6.65
N GLU A 51 4.59 -12.83 -7.67
CA GLU A 51 4.84 -14.26 -7.48
C GLU A 51 5.99 -14.58 -6.51
N ASP A 52 7.04 -13.77 -6.48
CA ASP A 52 8.18 -14.01 -5.59
C ASP A 52 7.79 -13.77 -4.13
N PHE A 53 6.94 -12.76 -3.90
CA PHE A 53 6.34 -12.54 -2.59
C PHE A 53 5.45 -13.72 -2.19
N GLU A 54 4.58 -14.18 -3.10
CA GLU A 54 3.67 -15.30 -2.84
C GLU A 54 4.42 -16.58 -2.48
N LYS A 55 5.43 -16.95 -3.28
CA LYS A 55 6.27 -18.13 -3.05
C LYS A 55 6.98 -18.04 -1.69
N LEU A 56 7.58 -16.89 -1.38
CA LEU A 56 8.31 -16.70 -0.12
C LEU A 56 7.39 -16.72 1.10
N TYR A 57 6.24 -16.06 1.00
CA TYR A 57 5.26 -16.00 2.07
C TYR A 57 4.67 -17.38 2.36
N VAL A 58 4.24 -18.12 1.34
CA VAL A 58 3.70 -19.49 1.50
C VAL A 58 4.75 -20.46 2.04
N LYS A 59 6.02 -20.30 1.65
CA LYS A 59 7.13 -21.06 2.24
C LYS A 59 7.23 -20.81 3.76
N TYR A 60 7.17 -19.56 4.21
CA TYR A 60 7.21 -19.27 5.64
C TYR A 60 5.97 -19.77 6.40
N GLU A 61 4.82 -19.83 5.74
CA GLU A 61 3.64 -20.47 6.32
C GLU A 61 3.81 -21.98 6.49
N SER A 62 4.36 -22.68 5.50
CA SER A 62 4.59 -24.13 5.59
C SER A 62 5.65 -24.50 6.62
N GLU A 63 6.62 -23.61 6.85
CA GLU A 63 7.63 -23.71 7.91
C GLU A 63 7.09 -23.29 9.30
N ASN A 64 5.81 -22.90 9.42
CA ASN A 64 5.19 -22.40 10.66
C ASN A 64 5.93 -21.23 11.32
N LYS A 65 6.52 -20.32 10.52
CA LYS A 65 7.26 -19.14 11.01
C LYS A 65 6.38 -17.92 11.33
N PHE A 66 5.07 -18.06 11.26
CA PHE A 66 4.12 -17.01 11.61
C PHE A 66 3.92 -16.92 13.13
N VAL A 67 3.59 -15.73 13.62
CA VAL A 67 3.31 -15.48 15.05
C VAL A 67 1.84 -15.71 15.35
N ILE A 68 0.95 -15.23 14.45
CA ILE A 68 -0.50 -15.32 14.61
C ILE A 68 -1.11 -15.67 13.25
N LYS A 69 -2.09 -16.57 13.24
CA LYS A 69 -2.94 -16.85 12.08
C LYS A 69 -4.35 -16.37 12.34
N VAL A 70 -4.92 -15.60 11.42
CA VAL A 70 -6.27 -15.03 11.51
C VAL A 70 -7.01 -15.23 10.19
N ARG A 71 -8.34 -15.15 10.17
CA ARG A 71 -9.08 -15.04 8.89
C ARG A 71 -8.73 -13.72 8.21
N ALA A 72 -8.44 -13.73 6.91
CA ALA A 72 -8.07 -12.52 6.17
C ALA A 72 -9.18 -11.46 6.26
N GLN A 73 -10.45 -11.88 6.18
CA GLN A 73 -11.60 -10.99 6.34
C GLN A 73 -11.64 -10.30 7.71
N LYS A 74 -11.18 -10.95 8.78
CA LYS A 74 -11.11 -10.31 10.11
C LYS A 74 -10.18 -9.10 10.09
N LEU A 75 -9.03 -9.21 9.41
CA LEU A 75 -8.10 -8.09 9.24
C LEU A 75 -8.70 -7.03 8.31
N TRP A 76 -9.37 -7.45 7.24
CA TRP A 76 -10.07 -6.55 6.32
C TRP A 76 -11.15 -5.71 7.00
N PHE A 77 -11.99 -6.31 7.85
CA PHE A 77 -12.98 -5.58 8.63
C PHE A 77 -12.34 -4.56 9.57
N ALA A 78 -11.20 -4.90 10.19
CA ALA A 78 -10.47 -3.95 11.03
C ALA A 78 -9.91 -2.75 10.24
N ILE A 79 -9.47 -2.98 8.98
CA ILE A 79 -9.03 -1.90 8.07
C ILE A 79 -10.22 -0.99 7.74
N ILE A 80 -11.36 -1.56 7.35
CA ILE A 80 -12.58 -0.81 7.01
C ILE A 80 -13.07 -0.01 8.22
N GLU A 81 -13.13 -0.62 9.41
CA GLU A 81 -13.56 0.06 10.63
C GLU A 81 -12.66 1.27 10.92
N ALA A 82 -11.34 1.13 10.77
CA ALA A 82 -10.40 2.25 10.92
C ALA A 82 -10.65 3.36 9.88
N GLN A 83 -10.95 2.99 8.63
CA GLN A 83 -11.28 3.94 7.56
C GLN A 83 -12.60 4.66 7.82
N ILE A 84 -13.63 3.97 8.32
CA ILE A 84 -14.91 4.58 8.69
C ILE A 84 -14.68 5.62 9.79
N GLU A 85 -13.88 5.30 10.80
CA GLU A 85 -13.65 6.20 11.93
C GLU A 85 -12.73 7.39 11.60
N THR A 86 -11.76 7.21 10.72
CA THR A 86 -10.63 8.17 10.59
C THR A 86 -10.29 8.57 9.15
N GLY A 87 -10.94 7.98 8.14
CA GLY A 87 -10.56 8.12 6.74
C GLY A 87 -9.23 7.45 6.37
N GLN A 88 -8.62 6.70 7.29
CA GLN A 88 -7.30 6.08 7.16
C GLN A 88 -7.32 4.62 7.62
N PRO A 89 -6.41 3.76 7.13
CA PRO A 89 -5.21 4.07 6.34
C PRO A 89 -5.46 4.31 4.85
N PHE A 90 -4.50 4.97 4.20
CA PHE A 90 -4.40 4.99 2.74
C PHE A 90 -4.15 3.59 2.20
N MET A 91 -4.63 3.33 0.98
CA MET A 91 -4.59 2.00 0.36
C MET A 91 -3.71 2.05 -0.88
N LEU A 92 -2.62 1.28 -0.88
CA LEU A 92 -1.73 1.18 -2.02
C LEU A 92 -1.44 -0.28 -2.32
N TYR A 93 -1.54 -0.66 -3.59
CA TYR A 93 -1.35 -2.04 -4.04
C TYR A 93 0.09 -2.22 -4.50
N LYS A 94 0.89 -2.84 -3.62
CA LYS A 94 2.34 -3.04 -3.75
C LYS A 94 2.73 -3.62 -5.11
N ASP A 95 2.03 -4.65 -5.54
CA ASP A 95 2.37 -5.41 -6.73
C ASP A 95 2.06 -4.58 -7.98
N ALA A 96 0.89 -3.94 -8.03
CA ALA A 96 0.56 -3.00 -9.10
C ALA A 96 1.57 -1.85 -9.21
N CYS A 97 2.00 -1.28 -8.08
CA CYS A 97 2.99 -0.21 -8.05
C CYS A 97 4.35 -0.66 -8.57
N ASN A 98 4.82 -1.83 -8.15
CA ASN A 98 6.14 -2.33 -8.53
C ASN A 98 6.17 -2.84 -9.99
N LEU A 99 5.17 -3.63 -10.42
CA LEU A 99 5.16 -4.25 -11.75
C LEU A 99 5.06 -3.23 -12.89
N LYS A 100 4.41 -2.09 -12.62
CA LYS A 100 4.17 -1.01 -13.59
C LYS A 100 5.12 0.18 -13.45
N SER A 101 6.07 0.13 -12.50
CA SER A 101 7.06 1.20 -12.35
C SER A 101 8.17 1.08 -13.40
N ASN A 102 8.54 2.22 -13.98
CA ASN A 102 9.74 2.30 -14.82
C ASN A 102 11.04 2.15 -14.01
N GLN A 103 10.99 2.29 -12.68
CA GLN A 103 12.13 2.12 -11.76
C GLN A 103 12.26 0.69 -11.21
N LYS A 104 11.45 -0.27 -11.69
CA LYS A 104 11.51 -1.68 -11.22
C LYS A 104 12.87 -2.34 -11.40
N ASN A 105 13.73 -1.79 -12.25
CA ASN A 105 15.11 -2.21 -12.47
C ASN A 105 16.05 -1.86 -11.30
N LEU A 106 15.68 -0.93 -10.42
CA LEU A 106 16.47 -0.52 -9.25
C LEU A 106 16.27 -1.46 -8.06
N GLY A 107 15.11 -2.11 -8.00
CA GLY A 107 14.72 -3.04 -6.95
C GLY A 107 13.26 -2.85 -6.54
N THR A 108 12.87 -3.49 -5.45
CA THR A 108 11.50 -3.39 -4.93
C THR A 108 11.26 -2.04 -4.26
N ILE A 109 10.24 -1.35 -4.73
CA ILE A 109 9.68 -0.13 -4.14
C ILE A 109 8.88 -0.52 -2.89
N LYS A 110 9.21 0.11 -1.76
CA LYS A 110 8.74 -0.27 -0.42
C LYS A 110 7.63 0.62 0.15
N SER A 111 7.37 1.77 -0.46
CA SER A 111 6.34 2.71 -0.03
C SER A 111 5.98 3.69 -1.15
N SER A 112 5.02 4.57 -0.84
CA SER A 112 4.78 5.81 -1.56
C SER A 112 5.17 7.02 -0.69
N ASN A 113 4.78 8.22 -1.08
CA ASN A 113 4.92 9.46 -0.31
C ASN A 113 3.67 9.74 0.54
N LEU A 114 3.65 10.92 1.18
CA LEU A 114 2.55 11.38 2.04
C LEU A 114 1.18 11.39 1.36
N CYS A 115 1.13 11.72 0.06
CA CYS A 115 -0.11 11.94 -0.68
C CYS A 115 -0.48 10.77 -1.63
N CYS A 116 0.29 9.67 -1.60
CA CYS A 116 0.05 8.41 -2.32
C CYS A 116 0.16 8.47 -3.86
N GLU A 117 0.67 9.56 -4.43
CA GLU A 117 0.83 9.75 -5.88
C GLU A 117 2.22 9.38 -6.40
N ILE A 118 3.24 9.35 -5.53
CA ILE A 118 4.63 9.10 -5.92
C ILE A 118 5.06 7.68 -5.58
N ILE A 119 5.55 6.96 -6.59
CA ILE A 119 6.00 5.57 -6.47
C ILE A 119 7.46 5.51 -6.95
N GLU A 120 8.38 5.73 -6.03
CA GLU A 120 9.81 5.82 -6.32
C GLU A 120 10.60 4.86 -5.42
N TYR A 121 11.69 4.33 -5.97
CA TYR A 121 12.63 3.48 -5.25
C TYR A 121 13.32 4.26 -4.12
N SER A 122 13.52 3.60 -2.99
CA SER A 122 14.33 4.11 -1.90
C SER A 122 14.98 2.94 -1.15
N ASP A 123 16.17 3.19 -0.61
CA ASP A 123 16.91 2.22 0.18
C ASP A 123 17.67 2.90 1.33
N LYS A 124 18.67 2.21 1.91
CA LYS A 124 19.47 2.75 3.01
C LYS A 124 20.36 3.93 2.61
N ASN A 125 20.67 4.08 1.33
CA ASN A 125 21.58 5.09 0.78
C ASN A 125 20.83 6.14 -0.06
N GLU A 126 19.64 5.81 -0.57
CA GLU A 126 18.86 6.63 -1.49
C GLU A 126 17.52 7.03 -0.87
N SER A 127 17.37 8.33 -0.61
CA SER A 127 16.08 8.93 -0.26
C SER A 127 15.45 9.55 -1.50
N ALA A 128 14.31 9.00 -1.93
CA ALA A 128 13.53 9.52 -3.05
C ALA A 128 13.07 10.95 -2.81
N VAL A 129 12.99 11.76 -3.87
CA VAL A 129 12.60 13.18 -3.81
C VAL A 129 11.60 13.47 -4.91
N CYS A 130 10.49 14.09 -4.51
CA CYS A 130 9.42 14.45 -5.42
C CYS A 130 9.56 15.89 -5.96
N ASN A 131 9.58 16.05 -7.28
CA ASN A 131 9.54 17.35 -7.96
C ASN A 131 8.19 17.54 -8.65
N LEU A 132 7.40 18.53 -8.22
CA LEU A 132 6.00 18.66 -8.60
C LEU A 132 5.70 19.96 -9.35
N CYS A 133 4.79 19.86 -10.32
CA CYS A 133 4.04 20.97 -10.90
C CYS A 133 2.64 20.48 -11.27
N SER A 134 1.72 21.40 -11.55
CA SER A 134 0.36 21.06 -12.02
C SER A 134 -0.01 21.87 -13.25
N ILE A 135 -0.74 21.24 -14.18
CA ILE A 135 -1.25 21.87 -15.39
C ILE A 135 -2.71 22.24 -15.17
N SER A 136 -3.07 23.49 -15.44
CA SER A 136 -4.45 23.96 -15.37
C SER A 136 -5.24 23.49 -16.60
N LEU A 137 -5.81 22.28 -16.52
CA LEU A 137 -6.57 21.66 -17.62
C LEU A 137 -7.67 22.56 -18.22
N PRO A 138 -8.42 23.38 -17.45
CA PRO A 138 -9.43 24.27 -18.03
C PRO A 138 -8.88 25.28 -19.05
N LYS A 139 -7.59 25.61 -19.04
CA LYS A 139 -6.98 26.53 -20.02
C LYS A 139 -6.87 25.94 -21.42
N PHE A 140 -7.04 24.63 -21.56
CA PHE A 140 -6.95 23.90 -22.83
C PHE A 140 -8.34 23.59 -23.41
N VAL A 141 -9.40 24.07 -22.78
CA VAL A 141 -10.77 23.94 -23.31
C VAL A 141 -11.00 25.07 -24.31
N GLU A 142 -11.25 24.71 -25.57
CA GLU A 142 -11.71 25.65 -26.58
C GLU A 142 -13.24 25.65 -26.65
N TYR A 143 -13.82 26.78 -27.06
CA TYR A 143 -15.26 26.96 -27.12
C TYR A 143 -15.70 27.20 -28.57
N GLY A 144 -16.55 26.29 -29.07
CA GLY A 144 -17.13 26.39 -30.41
C GLY A 144 -18.37 27.30 -30.43
N PRO A 145 -19.01 27.44 -31.61
CA PRO A 145 -20.28 28.15 -31.74
C PRO A 145 -21.32 27.60 -30.75
N GLY A 146 -22.02 28.49 -30.04
CA GLY A 146 -22.95 28.10 -28.96
C GLY A 146 -22.30 27.83 -27.60
N ASN A 147 -21.01 28.16 -27.45
CA ASN A 147 -20.25 28.00 -26.20
C ASN A 147 -20.12 26.53 -25.74
N PHE A 148 -20.10 25.60 -26.70
CA PHE A 148 -19.86 24.18 -26.41
C PHE A 148 -18.35 23.91 -26.28
N PRO A 149 -17.91 23.24 -25.20
CA PRO A 149 -16.50 22.90 -25.02
C PRO A 149 -16.08 21.80 -25.99
N PHE A 150 -14.92 21.95 -26.60
CA PHE A 150 -14.22 20.88 -27.33
C PHE A 150 -12.73 20.85 -26.95
N PHE A 151 -12.11 19.69 -27.17
CA PHE A 151 -10.71 19.40 -26.87
C PHE A 151 -9.88 19.34 -28.14
#